data_AF-A0A2V8DTC0-F1
#
_entry.id   AF-A0A2V8DTC0-F1
#
_cell.length_a   1.000
_cell.length_b   1.000
_cell.length_c   1.000
_cell.angle_alpha   90.00
_cell.angle_beta   90.00
_cell.angle_gamma   90.00
#
_symmetry.space_group_name_H-M   'P 1'
#
loop_
_entity.id
_entity.type
_entity.pdbx_description
1 polymer ?
#
loop_
_entity_poly.entity_id
_entity_poly.type
_entity_poly.pdbx_seq_one_letter_code
_entity_poly.pdbx_strand_id
1 'polypeptide(L)'
;KRGFDAAMEDHQRTRDEHALPMYEFTCQLATLAPPPPQMQQLFGAIHGNEAAMNAFVQMNAGTISPAEFFSPENVAGIMGAKEAAGTL
;
A
#
# COMPACT_ATOMS: atom_id res chain seq x y z
N LYS A 1 -5.36 26.82 25.36
CA LYS A 1 -4.36 26.70 24.26
C LYS A 1 -3.31 25.70 24.72
N ARG A 2 -3.03 24.67 23.94
CA ARG A 2 -1.96 23.70 24.25
C ARG A 2 -0.58 24.37 24.12
N GLY A 3 0.39 23.97 24.94
CA GLY A 3 1.78 24.44 24.85
C GLY A 3 2.49 23.91 23.60
N PHE A 4 3.57 24.57 23.19
CA PHE A 4 4.31 24.24 21.96
C PHE A 4 4.81 22.79 21.95
N ASP A 5 5.51 22.36 23.01
CA ASP A 5 6.09 21.01 23.08
C ASP A 5 5.03 19.93 22.92
N ALA A 6 3.92 20.07 23.63
CA ALA A 6 2.82 19.12 23.55
C ALA A 6 2.13 19.13 22.17
N ALA A 7 2.14 20.27 21.45
CA ALA A 7 1.63 20.32 20.07
C ALA A 7 2.60 19.65 19.08
N MET A 8 3.91 19.80 19.29
CA MET A 8 4.94 19.17 18.46
C MET A 8 5.01 17.66 18.67
N GLU A 9 4.85 17.19 19.92
CA GLU A 9 4.79 15.75 20.24
C GLU A 9 3.61 15.06 19.55
N ASP A 10 2.43 15.70 19.58
CA ASP A 10 1.25 15.18 18.88
C ASP A 10 1.45 15.15 17.36
N HIS A 11 2.02 16.22 16.80
CA HIS A 11 2.31 16.25 15.38
C HIS A 11 3.30 15.15 14.99
N GLN A 12 4.37 14.95 15.77
CA GLN A 12 5.35 13.90 15.52
C GLN A 12 4.68 12.53 15.53
N ARG A 13 3.89 12.22 16.56
CA ARG A 13 3.17 10.94 16.66
C ARG A 13 2.29 10.69 15.44
N THR A 14 1.44 11.64 15.08
CA THR A 14 0.55 11.51 13.92
C THR A 14 1.32 11.37 12.60
N ARG A 15 2.41 12.13 12.43
CA ARG A 15 3.25 12.05 11.23
C ARG A 15 3.96 10.70 11.13
N ASP A 16 4.50 10.21 12.24
CA ASP A 16 5.22 8.94 12.26
C ASP A 16 4.25 7.76 12.04
N GLU A 17 3.08 7.76 12.69
CA GLU A 17 2.02 6.76 12.44
C GLU A 17 1.60 6.72 10.96
N HIS A 18 1.47 7.88 10.32
CA HIS A 18 1.09 7.96 8.91
C HIS A 18 2.23 7.57 7.94
N ALA A 19 3.46 8.01 8.22
CA ALA A 19 4.58 7.85 7.28
C ALA A 19 5.31 6.50 7.41
N LEU A 20 5.30 5.89 8.60
CA LEU A 20 6.07 4.68 8.89
C LEU A 20 5.76 3.52 7.92
N PRO A 21 4.49 3.19 7.60
CA PRO A 21 4.20 2.08 6.69
C PRO A 21 4.80 2.27 5.29
N MET A 22 4.76 3.49 4.76
CA MET A 22 5.33 3.80 3.45
C MET A 22 6.86 3.82 3.49
N TYR A 23 7.45 4.30 4.58
CA TYR A 23 8.90 4.23 4.81
C TYR A 23 9.40 2.78 4.80
N GLU A 24 8.77 1.90 5.56
CA GLU A 24 9.14 0.49 5.64
C GLU A 24 8.97 -0.23 4.29
N PHE A 25 7.84 0.01 3.61
CA PHE A 25 7.62 -0.52 2.27
C PHE A 25 8.68 -0.05 1.27
N THR A 26 9.04 1.24 1.30
CA THR A 26 10.08 1.80 0.44
C THR A 26 11.45 1.19 0.75
N CYS A 27 11.78 0.99 2.03
CA CYS A 27 13.01 0.29 2.42
C CYS A 27 13.06 -1.13 1.85
N GLN A 28 11.95 -1.87 1.86
CA GLN A 28 11.88 -3.20 1.24
C GLN A 28 12.11 -3.14 -0.27
N LEU A 29 11.47 -2.21 -0.99
CA LEU A 29 11.69 -2.03 -2.43
C LEU A 29 13.14 -1.63 -2.75
N ALA A 30 13.75 -0.78 -1.92
CA ALA A 30 15.11 -0.30 -2.10
C ALA A 30 16.18 -1.40 -1.95
N THR A 31 15.83 -2.57 -1.39
CA THR A 31 16.73 -3.74 -1.39
C THR A 31 16.98 -4.29 -2.80
N LEU A 32 16.10 -3.97 -3.76
CA LEU A 32 16.09 -4.52 -5.12
C LEU A 32 16.11 -6.06 -5.17
N ALA A 33 15.75 -6.72 -4.06
CA ALA A 33 15.52 -8.14 -4.04
C ALA A 33 14.26 -8.46 -4.87
N PRO A 34 14.23 -9.62 -5.55
CA PRO A 34 13.00 -10.08 -6.18
C PRO A 34 11.86 -10.14 -5.14
N PRO A 35 10.66 -9.62 -5.46
CA PRO A 35 9.52 -9.74 -4.57
C PRO A 35 9.21 -11.22 -4.28
N PRO A 36 8.68 -11.58 -3.10
CA PRO A 36 8.22 -12.94 -2.83
C PRO A 36 7.16 -13.41 -3.85
N PRO A 37 7.02 -14.72 -4.13
CA PRO A 37 6.12 -15.24 -5.17
C PRO A 37 4.67 -14.72 -5.07
N GLN A 38 4.13 -14.60 -3.86
CA GLN A 38 2.78 -14.07 -3.62
C GLN A 38 2.66 -12.61 -4.06
N MET A 39 3.69 -11.81 -3.81
CA MET A 39 3.72 -10.39 -4.21
C MET A 39 3.87 -10.25 -5.72
N GLN A 40 4.64 -11.13 -6.37
CA GLN A 40 4.73 -11.17 -7.84
C GLN A 40 3.38 -11.49 -8.47
N GLN A 41 2.64 -12.46 -7.91
CA GLN A 41 1.30 -12.81 -8.38
C GLN A 41 0.33 -11.64 -8.24
N LEU A 42 0.36 -10.96 -7.09
CA LEU A 42 -0.44 -9.76 -6.84
C LEU A 42 -0.10 -8.64 -7.84
N PHE A 43 1.18 -8.30 -8.03
CA PHE A 43 1.58 -7.29 -9.02
C PHE A 43 1.17 -7.67 -10.43
N GLY A 44 1.26 -8.94 -10.79
CA GLY A 44 0.75 -9.45 -12.07
C GLY A 44 -0.77 -9.43 -12.18
N ALA A 45 -1.52 -9.36 -11.07
CA ALA A 45 -2.98 -9.23 -11.05
C ALA A 45 -3.47 -7.77 -11.14
N ILE A 46 -2.61 -6.81 -10.81
CA ILE A 46 -2.90 -5.38 -10.95
C ILE A 46 -3.01 -5.00 -12.43
N HIS A 47 -2.16 -5.56 -13.29
CA HIS A 47 -2.14 -5.22 -14.71
C HIS A 47 -3.47 -5.54 -15.40
N GLY A 48 -4.09 -4.53 -16.03
CA GLY A 48 -5.39 -4.66 -16.71
C GLY A 48 -6.60 -4.58 -15.77
N ASN A 49 -6.39 -4.42 -14.46
CA ASN A 49 -7.44 -4.15 -13.49
C ASN A 49 -7.38 -2.67 -13.07
N GLU A 50 -8.23 -1.84 -13.68
CA GLU A 50 -8.22 -0.38 -13.48
C GLU A 50 -8.37 0.02 -12.00
N ALA A 51 -9.26 -0.64 -11.26
CA ALA A 51 -9.43 -0.37 -9.84
C ALA A 51 -8.16 -0.67 -9.04
N ALA A 52 -7.50 -1.81 -9.32
CA ALA A 52 -6.25 -2.18 -8.67
C ALA A 52 -5.10 -1.23 -9.06
N MET A 53 -5.03 -0.81 -10.33
CA MET A 53 -4.05 0.16 -10.80
C MET A 53 -4.22 1.51 -10.11
N ASN A 54 -5.46 2.00 -10.00
CA ASN A 54 -5.77 3.25 -9.30
C ASN A 54 -5.38 3.17 -7.82
N ALA A 55 -5.74 2.07 -7.14
CA ALA A 55 -5.35 1.86 -5.75
C ALA A 55 -3.82 1.78 -5.56
N PHE A 56 -3.11 1.15 -6.51
CA PHE A 56 -1.64 1.09 -6.46
C PHE A 56 -1.01 2.48 -6.62
N VAL A 57 -1.53 3.32 -7.52
CA VAL A 57 -1.09 4.72 -7.65
C VAL A 57 -1.43 5.53 -6.41
N GLN A 58 -2.63 5.35 -5.85
CA GLN A 58 -3.07 6.01 -4.62
C GLN A 58 -2.16 5.69 -3.43
N MET A 59 -1.73 4.44 -3.28
CA MET A 59 -0.77 4.02 -2.26
C MET A 59 0.57 4.73 -2.45
N ASN A 60 1.10 4.75 -3.68
CA ASN A 60 2.36 5.42 -3.98
C ASN A 60 2.28 6.95 -3.78
N ALA A 61 1.12 7.54 -4.01
CA ALA A 61 0.85 8.95 -3.72
C ALA A 61 0.64 9.24 -2.23
N GLY A 62 0.59 8.22 -1.37
CA GLY A 62 0.33 8.36 0.07
C GLY A 62 -1.10 8.75 0.42
N THR A 63 -2.06 8.55 -0.51
CA THR A 63 -3.48 8.81 -0.26
C THR A 63 -4.17 7.64 0.44
N ILE A 64 -3.64 6.43 0.28
CA ILE A 64 -3.96 5.26 1.11
C ILE A 64 -2.64 4.67 1.65
N SER A 65 -2.70 3.95 2.76
CA SER A 65 -1.51 3.31 3.33
C SER A 65 -1.17 1.99 2.63
N PRO A 66 0.10 1.53 2.64
CA PRO A 66 0.43 0.17 2.26
C PRO A 66 -0.35 -0.89 3.05
N ALA A 67 -0.63 -0.66 4.33
CA ALA A 67 -1.42 -1.59 5.16
C ALA A 67 -2.86 -1.75 4.64
N GLU A 68 -3.45 -0.69 4.11
CA GLU A 68 -4.77 -0.73 3.46
C GLU A 68 -4.71 -1.44 2.10
N PHE A 69 -3.74 -1.08 1.25
CA PHE A 69 -3.57 -1.70 -0.06
C PHE A 69 -3.29 -3.20 0.03
N PHE A 70 -2.45 -3.64 0.96
CA PHE A 70 -2.13 -5.06 1.18
C PHE A 70 -3.06 -5.76 2.16
N SER A 71 -4.18 -5.13 2.54
CA SER A 71 -5.18 -5.77 3.40
C SER A 71 -5.73 -7.06 2.76
N PRO A 72 -6.08 -8.10 3.55
CA PRO A 72 -6.60 -9.35 3.01
C PRO A 72 -7.82 -9.17 2.10
N GLU A 73 -8.69 -8.21 2.43
CA GLU A 73 -9.88 -7.88 1.64
C GLU A 73 -9.51 -7.31 0.26
N ASN A 74 -8.61 -6.32 0.20
CA ASN A 74 -8.21 -5.72 -1.06
C ASN A 74 -7.43 -6.73 -1.94
N VAL A 75 -6.56 -7.53 -1.33
CA VAL A 75 -5.84 -8.60 -2.04
C VAL A 75 -6.82 -9.63 -2.62
N ALA A 76 -7.81 -10.08 -1.85
CA ALA A 76 -8.82 -11.01 -2.34
C ALA A 76 -9.62 -10.41 -3.51
N GLY A 77 -9.99 -9.14 -3.44
CA GLY A 77 -10.68 -8.42 -4.52
C GLY A 77 -9.85 -8.35 -5.81
N ILE A 78 -8.56 -8.01 -5.71
CA ILE A 78 -7.66 -7.94 -6.87
C ILE A 78 -7.49 -9.33 -7.52
N MET A 79 -7.28 -10.36 -6.70
CA MET A 79 -7.05 -11.72 -7.19
C MET A 79 -8.31 -12.32 -7.83
N GLY A 80 -9.49 -12.12 -7.24
CA GLY A 80 -10.76 -12.60 -7.80
C GLY A 80 -11.12 -11.95 -9.14
N ALA A 81 -10.82 -10.65 -9.31
CA ALA A 81 -11.04 -9.96 -10.57
C ALA A 81 -10.17 -10.52 -11.73
N LYS A 82 -8.93 -10.94 -11.44
CA LYS A 82 -8.05 -11.57 -12.42
C LYS A 82 -8.59 -12.92 -12.91
N GLU A 83 -9.10 -13.75 -11.99
CA GLU A 83 -9.68 -15.06 -12.33
C GLU A 83 -10.91 -14.93 -13.24
N ALA A 84 -11.77 -13.93 -12.98
CA ALA A 84 -12.91 -13.63 -13.83
C ALA A 84 -12.50 -13.20 -15.24
N ALA A 85 -11.45 -12.36 -15.37
CA ALA A 85 -10.96 -11.88 -16.66
C ALA A 85 -10.27 -12.98 -17.50
N GLY A 86 -9.67 -14.00 -16.86
CA GLY A 86 -9.02 -15.12 -17.54
C GLY A 86 -9.97 -16.25 -17.99
N THR A 87 -11.25 -16.19 -17.61
CA THR A 87 -12.27 -17.20 -17.95
C THR A 87 -13.12 -16.81 -19.17
N LEU A 88 -12.91 -15.60 -19.73
CA LEU A 88 -13.55 -15.08 -20.94
C LEU A 88 -12.60 -15.22 -22.15
#